data_AF-A0A945RTI5-F1
#
_entry.id   AF-A0A945RTI5-F1
#
_cell.length_a   1.000
_cell.length_b   1.000
_cell.length_c   1.000
_cell.angle_alpha   90.00
_cell.angle_beta   90.00
_cell.angle_gamma   90.00
#
_symmetry.space_group_name_H-M   'P 1'
#
loop_
_entity.id
_entity.type
_entity.pdbx_description
1 polymer ?
#
loop_
_entity_poly.entity_id
_entity_poly.type
_entity_poly.pdbx_seq_one_letter_code
_entity_poly.pdbx_strand_id
1 'polypeptide(L)'
;TGPCQEVEANVHLLANVVYNTVLGADMDTALRNAGPQDYDRTDAALDMMFSPNWQIDERFCEDEWDNEVRYQNRAFARWADIADLYGWEAVGDIHHEFYLLGTDALHDEDLIVLGSQALNKNLAPLFEFWGVPADPATKRIVEALPPATEFIERLELYKSAIPANESAQRSEIERLIESSGNSERWFYYLDNYDPAVADFMHEKIDRLIGEIR
;
A
#
# COMPACT_ATOMS: atom_id res chain seq x y z
N THR A 1 17.54 -10.04 8.14
CA THR A 1 16.19 -9.51 7.96
C THR A 1 15.53 -9.51 9.32
N GLY A 2 15.41 -8.32 9.92
CA GLY A 2 14.52 -8.14 11.08
C GLY A 2 13.07 -8.32 10.64
N PRO A 3 12.11 -8.42 11.57
CA PRO A 3 10.70 -8.36 11.17
C PRO A 3 10.45 -7.01 10.48
N CYS A 4 9.76 -7.02 9.33
CA CYS A 4 9.27 -5.80 8.70
C CYS A 4 8.53 -5.00 9.77
N GLN A 5 8.99 -3.78 10.08
CA GLN A 5 8.57 -3.02 11.26
C GLN A 5 7.14 -2.45 11.12
N GLU A 6 6.20 -3.23 10.58
CA GLU A 6 4.79 -2.88 10.35
C GLU A 6 4.08 -2.47 11.63
N VAL A 7 4.51 -3.01 12.77
CA VAL A 7 4.01 -2.60 14.09
C VAL A 7 4.22 -1.10 14.33
N GLU A 8 5.30 -0.51 13.82
CA GLU A 8 5.58 0.93 13.97
C GLU A 8 4.73 1.79 13.02
N ALA A 9 4.22 1.25 11.92
CA ALA A 9 3.26 1.93 11.05
C ALA A 9 1.81 1.79 11.56
N ASN A 10 1.47 0.64 12.14
CA ASN A 10 0.12 0.34 12.63
C ASN A 10 -0.34 1.28 13.77
N VAL A 11 0.57 1.97 14.45
CA VAL A 11 0.20 2.98 15.46
C VAL A 11 -0.64 4.12 14.86
N HIS A 12 -0.48 4.41 13.56
CA HIS A 12 -1.22 5.44 12.84
C HIS A 12 -2.61 4.98 12.41
N LEU A 13 -2.87 3.67 12.34
CA LEU A 13 -4.16 3.12 11.95
C LEU A 13 -5.30 3.62 12.87
N LEU A 14 -5.08 3.60 14.18
CA LEU A 14 -6.07 4.06 15.15
C LEU A 14 -6.38 5.56 15.01
N ALA A 15 -5.36 6.36 14.73
CA ALA A 15 -5.56 7.78 14.46
C ALA A 15 -6.42 8.00 13.21
N ASN A 16 -6.16 7.24 12.14
CA ASN A 16 -6.94 7.30 10.90
C ASN A 16 -8.43 6.99 11.15
N VAL A 17 -8.72 5.91 11.90
CA VAL A 17 -10.10 5.57 12.30
C VAL A 17 -10.76 6.73 13.04
N VAL A 18 -10.08 7.35 14.01
CA VAL A 18 -10.63 8.48 14.78
C VAL A 18 -10.90 9.70 13.89
N TYR A 19 -9.96 10.07 13.02
CA TYR A 19 -10.13 11.21 12.12
C TYR A 19 -11.31 10.99 11.16
N ASN A 20 -11.44 9.80 10.59
CA ASN A 20 -12.52 9.51 9.64
C ASN A 20 -13.88 9.33 10.33
N THR A 21 -13.96 8.49 11.36
CA THR A 21 -15.25 8.08 11.95
C THR A 21 -15.78 9.02 13.04
N VAL A 22 -14.89 9.64 13.83
CA VAL A 22 -15.28 10.50 14.96
C VAL A 22 -15.23 11.97 14.57
N LEU A 23 -14.18 12.38 13.87
CA LEU A 23 -13.98 13.78 13.49
C LEU A 23 -14.57 14.12 12.11
N GLY A 24 -15.01 13.12 11.35
CA GLY A 24 -15.77 13.29 10.11
C GLY A 24 -14.95 13.76 8.91
N ALA A 25 -13.62 13.58 8.96
CA ALA A 25 -12.77 13.82 7.80
C ALA A 25 -13.03 12.76 6.72
N ASP A 26 -12.92 13.13 5.43
CA ASP A 26 -12.83 12.12 4.36
C ASP A 26 -11.56 11.25 4.52
N MET A 27 -11.52 10.11 3.84
CA MET A 27 -10.45 9.11 4.03
C MET A 27 -9.05 9.67 3.73
N ASP A 28 -8.92 10.51 2.70
CA ASP A 28 -7.63 11.10 2.31
C ASP A 28 -7.15 12.13 3.33
N THR A 29 -8.05 12.99 3.82
CA THR A 29 -7.77 13.92 4.91
C THR A 29 -7.46 13.18 6.22
N ALA A 30 -8.16 12.08 6.51
CA ALA A 30 -7.91 11.27 7.70
C ALA A 30 -6.55 10.58 7.65
N LEU A 31 -6.14 10.05 6.48
CA LEU A 31 -4.83 9.46 6.26
C LEU A 31 -3.71 10.50 6.44
N ARG A 32 -3.83 11.68 5.81
CA ARG A 32 -2.88 12.81 5.95
C ARG A 32 -2.66 13.20 7.40
N ASN A 33 -3.73 13.29 8.19
CA ASN A 33 -3.66 13.67 9.61
C ASN A 33 -3.15 12.56 10.53
N ALA A 34 -3.27 11.30 10.11
CA ALA A 34 -2.89 10.15 10.93
C ALA A 34 -1.39 9.87 10.90
N GLY A 35 -0.76 10.04 9.74
CA GLY A 35 0.65 9.76 9.51
C GLY A 35 1.57 10.96 9.71
N PRO A 36 2.90 10.73 9.64
CA PRO A 36 3.88 11.81 9.74
C PRO A 36 4.06 12.59 8.44
N GLN A 37 3.63 12.03 7.30
CA GLN A 37 3.69 12.68 5.98
C GLN A 37 2.34 13.30 5.64
N ASP A 38 2.36 14.45 4.96
CA ASP A 38 1.16 15.06 4.39
C ASP A 38 0.84 14.39 3.06
N TYR A 39 0.57 13.08 3.12
CA TYR A 39 0.26 12.22 1.97
C TYR A 39 -1.17 11.69 2.08
N ASP A 40 -1.97 11.93 1.04
CA ASP A 40 -3.20 11.14 0.82
C ASP A 40 -2.88 9.76 0.25
N ARG A 41 -3.90 9.01 -0.15
CA ARG A 41 -3.73 7.66 -0.69
C ARG A 41 -3.03 7.64 -2.04
N THR A 42 -3.21 8.68 -2.87
CA THR A 42 -2.53 8.79 -4.17
C THR A 42 -1.04 9.09 -3.97
N ASP A 43 -0.74 10.01 -3.04
CA ASP A 43 0.63 10.34 -2.64
C ASP A 43 1.35 9.11 -2.06
N ALA A 44 0.67 8.39 -1.17
CA ALA A 44 1.17 7.15 -0.58
C ALA A 44 1.33 6.02 -1.61
N ALA A 45 0.46 5.96 -2.63
CA ALA A 45 0.56 5.02 -3.73
C ALA A 45 1.77 5.32 -4.63
N LEU A 46 2.01 6.60 -4.96
CA LEU A 46 3.23 7.01 -5.66
C LEU A 46 4.48 6.67 -4.84
N ASP A 47 4.48 7.01 -3.55
CA ASP A 47 5.56 6.64 -2.62
C ASP A 47 5.78 5.11 -2.56
N MET A 48 4.72 4.30 -2.53
CA MET A 48 4.81 2.84 -2.63
C MET A 48 5.45 2.42 -3.97
N MET A 49 4.97 2.94 -5.09
CA MET A 49 5.47 2.59 -6.42
C MET A 49 6.94 2.96 -6.62
N PHE A 50 7.43 4.07 -6.07
CA PHE A 50 8.85 4.43 -6.13
C PHE A 50 9.72 3.61 -5.16
N SER A 51 9.14 2.71 -4.37
CA SER A 51 9.91 1.85 -3.45
C SER A 51 10.73 0.82 -4.24
N PRO A 52 12.02 0.62 -3.95
CA PRO A 52 12.88 -0.30 -4.68
C PRO A 52 12.35 -1.73 -4.72
N ASN A 53 11.90 -2.25 -3.57
CA ASN A 53 11.34 -3.60 -3.51
C ASN A 53 10.06 -3.72 -4.36
N TRP A 54 9.25 -2.65 -4.43
CA TRP A 54 8.09 -2.62 -5.30
C TRP A 54 8.48 -2.70 -6.79
N GLN A 55 9.54 -1.99 -7.19
CA GLN A 55 10.09 -1.94 -8.54
C GLN A 55 10.75 -3.24 -9.02
N ILE A 56 10.97 -4.21 -8.12
CA ILE A 56 11.51 -5.53 -8.45
C ILE A 56 10.59 -6.70 -8.05
N ASP A 57 9.32 -6.41 -7.74
CA ASP A 57 8.33 -7.40 -7.29
C ASP A 57 8.74 -8.18 -6.01
N GLU A 58 9.50 -7.53 -5.13
CA GLU A 58 9.86 -8.08 -3.81
C GLU A 58 8.96 -7.54 -2.70
N ARG A 59 8.96 -8.28 -1.57
CA ARG A 59 8.27 -7.89 -0.34
C ARG A 59 8.85 -6.58 0.17
N PHE A 60 8.01 -5.56 0.22
CA PHE A 60 8.31 -4.26 0.79
C PHE A 60 8.69 -4.38 2.28
N CYS A 61 9.89 -3.99 2.69
CA CYS A 61 10.37 -4.25 4.06
C CYS A 61 11.59 -3.38 4.43
N GLU A 62 12.78 -3.83 4.06
CA GLU A 62 14.05 -3.13 4.21
C GLU A 62 14.62 -2.93 2.80
N ASP A 63 15.04 -1.70 2.47
CA ASP A 63 15.76 -1.39 1.24
C ASP A 63 17.14 -0.78 1.57
N GLU A 64 17.86 -0.29 0.55
CA GLU A 64 19.19 0.30 0.73
C GLU A 64 19.19 1.70 1.37
N TRP A 65 18.04 2.35 1.48
CA TRP A 65 17.87 3.71 2.00
C TRP A 65 17.19 3.76 3.36
N ASP A 66 16.28 2.83 3.69
CA ASP A 66 15.54 2.82 4.94
C ASP A 66 14.87 1.47 5.24
N ASN A 67 14.27 1.40 6.43
CA ASN A 67 13.12 0.54 6.64
C ASN A 67 11.93 1.16 5.91
N GLU A 68 11.53 0.57 4.79
CA GLU A 68 10.52 1.14 3.90
C GLU A 68 9.15 1.32 4.57
N VAL A 69 8.89 0.54 5.61
CA VAL A 69 7.62 0.42 6.34
C VAL A 69 7.52 1.44 7.48
N ARG A 70 8.61 1.68 8.19
CA ARG A 70 8.61 2.36 9.48
C ARG A 70 8.21 3.84 9.36
N TYR A 71 7.10 4.21 10.02
CA TYR A 71 6.56 5.58 10.06
C TYR A 71 6.32 6.19 8.66
N GLN A 72 5.81 5.42 7.71
CA GLN A 72 5.47 5.89 6.36
C GLN A 72 3.97 5.74 6.08
N ASN A 73 3.34 6.72 5.42
CA ASN A 73 1.92 6.66 5.07
C ASN A 73 1.59 5.45 4.20
N ARG A 74 2.47 5.12 3.24
CA ARG A 74 2.35 3.93 2.37
C ARG A 74 2.28 2.59 3.11
N ALA A 75 2.77 2.51 4.34
CA ALA A 75 2.75 1.27 5.12
C ALA A 75 1.38 0.98 5.75
N PHE A 76 0.54 2.01 5.94
CA PHE A 76 -0.81 1.85 6.50
C PHE A 76 -1.94 2.36 5.59
N ALA A 77 -1.61 2.99 4.45
CA ALA A 77 -2.56 3.37 3.42
C ALA A 77 -3.37 2.20 2.86
N ARG A 78 -2.80 0.97 2.87
CA ARG A 78 -3.52 -0.27 2.54
C ARG A 78 -4.81 -0.45 3.35
N TRP A 79 -4.77 -0.07 4.63
CA TRP A 79 -5.93 -0.17 5.52
C TRP A 79 -6.96 0.92 5.23
N ALA A 80 -6.51 2.11 4.82
CA ALA A 80 -7.38 3.18 4.35
C ALA A 80 -8.11 2.77 3.05
N ASP A 81 -7.44 2.04 2.16
CA ASP A 81 -8.07 1.46 0.97
C ASP A 81 -9.13 0.43 1.31
N ILE A 82 -8.79 -0.54 2.16
CA ILE A 82 -9.77 -1.56 2.60
C ILE A 82 -10.96 -0.89 3.30
N ALA A 83 -10.71 0.10 4.15
CA ALA A 83 -11.77 0.82 4.85
C ALA A 83 -12.68 1.63 3.93
N ASP A 84 -12.14 2.24 2.88
CA ASP A 84 -12.94 3.00 1.91
C ASP A 84 -13.73 2.10 0.96
N LEU A 85 -13.16 0.96 0.57
CA LEU A 85 -13.81 -0.01 -0.32
C LEU A 85 -14.88 -0.84 0.42
N TYR A 86 -14.60 -1.23 1.65
CA TYR A 86 -15.38 -2.26 2.37
C TYR A 86 -15.81 -1.87 3.79
N GLY A 87 -15.44 -0.68 4.26
CA GLY A 87 -15.77 -0.19 5.59
C GLY A 87 -14.72 -0.54 6.66
N TRP A 88 -14.68 0.23 7.74
CA TRP A 88 -13.79 -0.03 8.88
C TRP A 88 -14.08 -1.36 9.60
N GLU A 89 -15.32 -1.87 9.52
CA GLU A 89 -15.65 -3.21 10.04
C GLU A 89 -14.85 -4.29 9.31
N ALA A 90 -14.66 -4.17 7.99
CA ALA A 90 -13.84 -5.10 7.23
C ALA A 90 -12.37 -5.10 7.67
N VAL A 91 -11.82 -3.92 8.00
CA VAL A 91 -10.47 -3.83 8.61
C VAL A 91 -10.45 -4.54 9.97
N GLY A 92 -11.50 -4.35 10.77
CA GLY A 92 -11.68 -5.03 12.06
C GLY A 92 -11.75 -6.56 11.93
N ASP A 93 -12.51 -7.08 10.97
CA ASP A 93 -12.68 -8.50 10.71
C ASP A 93 -11.34 -9.16 10.32
N ILE A 94 -10.55 -8.50 9.46
CA ILE A 94 -9.19 -8.95 9.12
C ILE A 94 -8.30 -9.01 10.38
N HIS A 95 -8.29 -7.94 11.19
CA HIS A 95 -7.46 -7.90 12.40
C HIS A 95 -7.93 -8.88 13.48
N HIS A 96 -9.23 -9.21 13.52
CA HIS A 96 -9.78 -10.21 14.43
C HIS A 96 -9.19 -11.60 14.16
N GLU A 97 -9.04 -12.00 12.91
CA GLU A 97 -8.37 -13.27 12.56
C GLU A 97 -6.91 -13.31 13.07
N PHE A 98 -6.19 -12.18 13.01
CA PHE A 98 -4.81 -12.10 13.51
C PHE A 98 -4.74 -12.17 15.02
N TYR A 99 -5.72 -11.56 15.70
CA TYR A 99 -5.86 -11.67 17.15
C TYR A 99 -6.08 -13.12 17.59
N LEU A 100 -6.88 -13.89 16.84
CA LEU A 100 -7.14 -15.29 17.13
C LEU A 100 -5.93 -16.21 16.87
N LEU A 101 -5.17 -15.96 15.80
CA LEU A 101 -3.97 -16.73 15.46
C LEU A 101 -2.81 -16.45 16.44
N GLY A 102 -2.71 -15.20 16.91
CA GLY A 102 -1.57 -14.69 17.67
C GLY A 102 -0.55 -14.01 16.76
N THR A 103 -0.09 -12.81 17.14
CA THR A 103 0.71 -11.93 16.29
C THR A 103 2.11 -12.47 15.98
N ASP A 104 2.67 -13.34 16.83
CA ASP A 104 4.01 -13.90 16.65
C ASP A 104 4.05 -15.01 15.58
N ALA A 105 2.89 -15.44 15.09
CA ALA A 105 2.74 -16.52 14.11
C ALA A 105 2.30 -16.03 12.72
N LEU A 106 2.06 -14.73 12.55
CA LEU A 106 1.50 -14.18 11.32
C LEU A 106 2.57 -14.04 10.22
N HIS A 107 2.44 -14.83 9.17
CA HIS A 107 3.20 -14.64 7.92
C HIS A 107 2.35 -13.88 6.89
N ASP A 108 2.99 -13.34 5.86
CA ASP A 108 2.29 -12.61 4.79
C ASP A 108 1.23 -13.49 4.10
N GLU A 109 1.50 -14.78 3.95
CA GLU A 109 0.55 -15.75 3.41
C GLU A 109 -0.69 -15.90 4.31
N ASP A 110 -0.50 -15.92 5.63
CA ASP A 110 -1.61 -15.99 6.60
C ASP A 110 -2.46 -14.73 6.54
N LEU A 111 -1.82 -13.55 6.45
CA LEU A 111 -2.48 -12.25 6.26
C LEU A 111 -3.38 -12.26 5.01
N ILE A 112 -2.84 -12.70 3.88
CA ILE A 112 -3.57 -12.71 2.61
C ILE A 112 -4.70 -13.74 2.64
N VAL A 113 -4.45 -14.97 3.10
CA VAL A 113 -5.46 -16.04 3.12
C VAL A 113 -6.57 -15.72 4.11
N LEU A 114 -6.24 -15.44 5.37
CA LEU A 114 -7.23 -15.21 6.43
C LEU A 114 -8.01 -13.93 6.18
N GLY A 115 -7.34 -12.85 5.76
CA GLY A 115 -8.01 -11.60 5.42
C GLY A 115 -8.97 -11.76 4.23
N SER A 116 -8.56 -12.50 3.20
CA SER A 116 -9.41 -12.79 2.05
C SER A 116 -10.64 -13.63 2.43
N GLN A 117 -10.45 -14.63 3.30
CA GLN A 117 -11.55 -15.46 3.81
C GLN A 117 -12.52 -14.68 4.68
N ALA A 118 -12.03 -13.81 5.57
CA ALA A 118 -12.85 -12.99 6.45
C ALA A 118 -13.80 -12.09 5.67
N LEU A 119 -13.32 -11.52 4.56
CA LEU A 119 -14.14 -10.65 3.70
C LEU A 119 -14.86 -11.39 2.57
N ASN A 120 -14.67 -12.71 2.46
CA ASN A 120 -15.11 -13.53 1.32
C ASN A 120 -14.77 -12.87 -0.04
N LYS A 121 -13.50 -12.45 -0.19
CA LYS A 121 -13.03 -11.69 -1.33
C LYS A 121 -11.54 -11.96 -1.56
N ASN A 122 -11.11 -12.14 -2.79
CA ASN A 122 -9.69 -12.30 -3.12
C ASN A 122 -8.95 -10.96 -2.97
N LEU A 123 -8.23 -10.77 -1.86
CA LEU A 123 -7.49 -9.55 -1.56
C LEU A 123 -6.03 -9.59 -2.03
N ALA A 124 -5.57 -10.69 -2.66
CA ALA A 124 -4.16 -10.81 -3.06
C ALA A 124 -3.68 -9.64 -3.97
N PRO A 125 -4.45 -9.17 -4.97
CA PRO A 125 -4.02 -8.02 -5.78
C PRO A 125 -3.91 -6.71 -4.97
N LEU A 126 -4.74 -6.53 -3.94
CA LEU A 126 -4.68 -5.36 -3.05
C LEU A 126 -3.43 -5.40 -2.18
N PHE A 127 -3.14 -6.55 -1.57
CA PHE A 127 -1.93 -6.73 -0.77
C PHE A 127 -0.67 -6.64 -1.63
N GLU A 128 -0.66 -7.21 -2.83
CA GLU A 128 0.46 -7.13 -3.77
C GLU A 128 0.75 -5.68 -4.20
N PHE A 129 -0.28 -4.89 -4.50
CA PHE A 129 -0.11 -3.46 -4.79
C PHE A 129 0.59 -2.75 -3.62
N TRP A 130 0.13 -3.00 -2.40
CA TRP A 130 0.68 -2.41 -1.17
C TRP A 130 1.90 -3.15 -0.62
N GLY A 131 2.66 -3.82 -1.50
CA GLY A 131 4.01 -4.32 -1.20
C GLY A 131 4.06 -5.68 -0.50
N VAL A 132 2.94 -6.40 -0.40
CA VAL A 132 2.84 -7.74 0.21
C VAL A 132 2.41 -8.76 -0.86
N PRO A 133 3.32 -9.18 -1.76
CA PRO A 133 2.98 -10.09 -2.86
C PRO A 133 2.65 -11.50 -2.33
N ALA A 134 1.62 -12.12 -2.91
CA ALA A 134 1.26 -13.50 -2.63
C ALA A 134 2.13 -14.47 -3.44
N ASP A 135 2.60 -15.55 -2.79
CA ASP A 135 3.26 -16.63 -3.51
C ASP A 135 2.25 -17.45 -4.37
N PRO A 136 2.71 -18.27 -5.33
CA PRO A 136 1.82 -19.02 -6.20
C PRO A 136 0.89 -20.01 -5.48
N ALA A 137 1.25 -20.48 -4.28
CA ALA A 137 0.40 -21.37 -3.49
C ALA A 137 -0.76 -20.58 -2.86
N THR A 138 -0.45 -19.42 -2.30
CA THR A 138 -1.39 -18.47 -1.70
C THR A 138 -2.38 -17.96 -2.73
N LYS A 139 -1.92 -17.54 -3.92
CA LYS A 139 -2.81 -17.11 -5.02
C LYS A 139 -3.86 -18.17 -5.35
N ARG A 140 -3.46 -19.45 -5.49
CA ARG A 140 -4.39 -20.56 -5.76
C ARG A 140 -5.43 -20.79 -4.65
N ILE A 141 -5.09 -20.50 -3.39
CA ILE A 141 -6.03 -20.65 -2.27
C ILE A 141 -7.15 -19.61 -2.38
N VAL A 142 -6.77 -18.35 -2.65
CA VAL A 142 -7.72 -17.22 -2.67
C VAL A 142 -8.43 -17.04 -4.02
N GLU A 143 -7.95 -17.66 -5.10
CA GLU A 143 -8.59 -17.68 -6.43
C GLU A 143 -10.04 -18.22 -6.41
N ALA A 144 -10.40 -19.03 -5.41
CA ALA A 144 -11.77 -19.53 -5.25
C ALA A 144 -12.76 -18.47 -4.72
N LEU A 145 -12.27 -17.34 -4.23
CA LEU A 145 -13.07 -16.25 -3.66
C LEU A 145 -13.45 -15.23 -4.74
N PRO A 146 -14.58 -14.51 -4.57
CA PRO A 146 -14.95 -13.41 -5.46
C PRO A 146 -13.83 -12.38 -5.61
N PRO A 147 -13.54 -11.86 -6.83
CA PRO A 147 -12.50 -10.85 -7.02
C PRO A 147 -12.85 -9.52 -6.34
N ALA A 148 -11.81 -8.78 -5.93
CA ALA A 148 -11.92 -7.42 -5.40
C ALA A 148 -12.13 -6.37 -6.51
N THR A 149 -13.22 -6.50 -7.28
CA THR A 149 -13.49 -5.66 -8.46
C THR A 149 -13.55 -4.17 -8.16
N GLU A 150 -13.94 -3.79 -6.95
CA GLU A 150 -14.00 -2.41 -6.48
C GLU A 150 -12.60 -1.76 -6.43
N PHE A 151 -11.54 -2.57 -6.28
CA PHE A 151 -10.17 -2.08 -6.27
C PHE A 151 -9.66 -1.69 -7.66
N ILE A 152 -10.31 -2.12 -8.76
CA ILE A 152 -9.91 -1.75 -10.13
C ILE A 152 -9.95 -0.24 -10.32
N GLU A 153 -11.03 0.42 -9.89
CA GLU A 153 -11.14 1.89 -10.02
C GLU A 153 -10.04 2.60 -9.24
N ARG A 154 -9.63 2.02 -8.10
CA ARG A 154 -8.53 2.57 -7.32
C ARG A 154 -7.18 2.41 -8.01
N LEU A 155 -6.92 1.23 -8.57
CA LEU A 155 -5.72 0.98 -9.36
C LEU A 155 -5.62 1.90 -10.58
N GLU A 156 -6.73 2.15 -11.27
CA GLU A 156 -6.77 3.10 -12.39
C GLU A 156 -6.51 4.55 -11.94
N LEU A 157 -7.00 4.95 -10.76
CA LEU A 157 -6.68 6.24 -10.16
C LEU A 157 -5.17 6.36 -9.90
N TYR A 158 -4.57 5.38 -9.21
CA TYR A 158 -3.13 5.37 -8.93
C TYR A 158 -2.30 5.34 -10.21
N LYS A 159 -2.74 4.58 -11.23
CA LYS A 159 -2.11 4.56 -12.54
C LYS A 159 -2.11 5.92 -13.21
N SER A 160 -3.20 6.66 -13.10
CA SER A 160 -3.34 8.01 -13.68
C SER A 160 -2.44 9.06 -13.02
N ALA A 161 -1.97 8.78 -11.79
CA ALA A 161 -1.06 9.65 -11.05
C ALA A 161 0.41 9.44 -11.43
N ILE A 162 0.75 8.36 -12.14
CA ILE A 162 2.13 8.08 -12.56
C ILE A 162 2.63 9.24 -13.47
N PRO A 163 3.76 9.87 -13.16
CA PRO A 163 4.25 10.99 -13.95
C PRO A 163 4.63 10.60 -15.39
N ALA A 164 4.04 11.28 -16.37
CA ALA A 164 4.19 10.92 -17.79
C ALA A 164 5.55 11.28 -18.42
N ASN A 165 6.38 12.07 -17.74
CA ASN A 165 7.70 12.51 -18.23
C ASN A 165 8.56 13.05 -17.07
N GLU A 166 9.83 13.30 -17.35
CA GLU A 166 10.81 13.83 -16.39
C GLU A 166 10.34 15.12 -15.69
N SER A 167 9.73 16.06 -16.42
CA SER A 167 9.27 17.31 -15.81
C SER A 167 8.13 17.07 -14.83
N ALA A 168 7.19 16.20 -15.17
CA ALA A 168 6.10 15.83 -14.27
C ALA A 168 6.63 15.08 -13.04
N GLN A 169 7.57 14.14 -13.24
CA GLN A 169 8.19 13.41 -12.13
C GLN A 169 8.92 14.36 -11.19
N ARG A 170 9.69 15.30 -11.74
CA ARG A 170 10.38 16.31 -10.94
C ARG A 170 9.41 17.10 -10.08
N SER A 171 8.34 17.65 -10.67
CA SER A 171 7.35 18.42 -9.93
C SER A 171 6.68 17.60 -8.83
N GLU A 172 6.37 16.33 -9.11
CA GLU A 172 5.70 15.45 -8.16
C GLU A 172 6.61 15.07 -6.99
N ILE A 173 7.87 14.71 -7.29
CA ILE A 173 8.85 14.37 -6.25
C ILE A 173 9.18 15.61 -5.40
N GLU A 174 9.36 16.79 -6.01
CA GLU A 174 9.62 18.03 -5.28
C GLU A 174 8.49 18.34 -4.27
N ARG A 175 7.22 18.08 -4.63
CA ARG A 175 6.08 18.21 -3.73
C ARG A 175 6.12 17.16 -2.61
N LEU A 176 6.40 15.89 -2.93
CA LEU A 176 6.42 14.80 -1.95
C LEU A 176 7.56 14.96 -0.93
N ILE A 177 8.72 15.51 -1.32
CA ILE A 177 9.86 15.74 -0.43
C ILE A 177 9.50 16.66 0.74
N GLU A 178 8.62 17.65 0.56
CA GLU A 178 8.35 18.69 1.56
C GLU A 178 7.89 18.15 2.91
N SER A 179 7.21 17.01 2.92
CA SER A 179 6.74 16.34 4.14
C SER A 179 7.37 14.96 4.38
N SER A 180 8.36 14.56 3.57
CA SER A 180 9.03 13.27 3.74
C SER A 180 10.05 13.30 4.88
N GLY A 181 9.99 12.30 5.77
CA GLY A 181 11.00 12.11 6.81
C GLY A 181 12.37 11.66 6.29
N ASN A 182 12.39 11.00 5.12
CA ASN A 182 13.60 10.58 4.41
C ASN A 182 13.53 11.04 2.95
N SER A 183 14.51 11.85 2.54
CA SER A 183 14.55 12.47 1.21
C SER A 183 15.61 11.88 0.28
N GLU A 184 16.48 10.99 0.77
CA GLU A 184 17.61 10.47 -0.02
C GLU A 184 17.14 9.72 -1.27
N ARG A 185 16.14 8.85 -1.12
CA ARG A 185 15.56 8.13 -2.27
C ARG A 185 14.88 9.08 -3.26
N TRP A 186 14.20 10.12 -2.76
CA TRP A 186 13.58 11.10 -3.64
C TRP A 186 14.63 11.86 -4.46
N PHE A 187 15.75 12.26 -3.86
CA PHE A 187 16.87 12.84 -4.59
C PHE A 187 17.48 11.87 -5.60
N TYR A 188 17.58 10.58 -5.27
CA TYR A 188 18.03 9.57 -6.23
C TYR A 188 17.16 9.57 -7.51
N TYR A 189 15.83 9.57 -7.38
CA TYR A 189 14.93 9.60 -8.55
C TYR A 189 14.91 10.95 -9.28
N LEU A 190 15.31 12.04 -8.64
CA LEU A 190 15.50 13.34 -9.30
C LEU A 190 16.79 13.39 -10.13
N ASP A 191 17.85 12.74 -9.65
CA ASP A 191 19.17 12.73 -10.28
C ASP A 191 19.31 11.61 -11.33
N ASN A 192 18.49 10.55 -11.21
CA ASN A 192 18.55 9.35 -12.05
C ASN A 192 17.18 9.07 -12.69
N TYR A 193 16.62 10.07 -13.39
CA TYR A 193 15.40 9.85 -14.15
C TYR A 193 15.57 8.71 -15.15
N ASP A 194 14.69 7.72 -15.05
CA ASP A 194 14.60 6.59 -15.99
C ASP A 194 13.13 6.35 -16.35
N PRO A 195 12.71 6.51 -17.62
CA PRO A 195 11.34 6.21 -18.02
C PRO A 195 10.93 4.76 -17.75
N ALA A 196 11.88 3.82 -17.65
CA ALA A 196 11.58 2.41 -17.36
C ALA A 196 10.91 2.22 -15.98
N VAL A 197 11.16 3.12 -15.03
CA VAL A 197 10.50 3.11 -13.71
C VAL A 197 8.99 3.34 -13.87
N ALA A 198 8.60 4.34 -14.65
CA ALA A 198 7.19 4.63 -14.91
C ALA A 198 6.53 3.54 -15.78
N ASP A 199 7.26 2.98 -16.76
CA ASP A 199 6.79 1.86 -17.57
C ASP A 199 6.48 0.64 -16.70
N PHE A 200 7.38 0.28 -15.78
CA PHE A 200 7.18 -0.82 -14.83
C PHE A 200 5.97 -0.57 -13.92
N MET A 201 5.78 0.66 -13.41
CA MET A 201 4.61 1.01 -12.62
C MET A 201 3.31 0.77 -13.38
N HIS A 202 3.24 1.20 -14.65
CA HIS A 202 2.09 0.96 -15.50
C HIS A 202 1.86 -0.54 -15.76
N GLU A 203 2.90 -1.29 -16.11
CA GLU A 203 2.83 -2.72 -16.41
C GLU A 203 2.36 -3.54 -15.20
N LYS A 204 2.90 -3.24 -14.00
CA LYS A 204 2.50 -3.91 -12.76
C LYS A 204 1.05 -3.62 -12.40
N ILE A 205 0.58 -2.37 -12.53
CA ILE A 205 -0.84 -2.07 -12.32
C ILE A 205 -1.72 -2.80 -13.34
N ASP A 206 -1.33 -2.82 -14.62
CA ASP A 206 -2.10 -3.54 -15.66
C ASP A 206 -2.19 -5.04 -15.39
N ARG A 207 -1.10 -5.64 -14.89
CA ARG A 207 -1.08 -7.02 -14.41
C ARG A 207 -2.08 -7.23 -13.29
N LEU A 208 -2.06 -6.38 -12.25
CA LEU A 208 -2.97 -6.49 -11.11
C LEU A 208 -4.44 -6.32 -11.51
N ILE A 209 -4.75 -5.37 -12.40
CA ILE A 209 -6.11 -5.21 -12.96
C ILE A 209 -6.50 -6.47 -13.74
N GLY A 210 -5.58 -7.06 -14.50
CA GLY A 210 -5.78 -8.32 -15.21
C GLY A 210 -6.06 -9.51 -14.28
N GLU A 211 -5.41 -9.57 -13.12
CA GLU A 211 -5.64 -10.60 -12.10
C GLU A 211 -7.01 -10.48 -11.40
N ILE A 212 -7.60 -9.28 -11.37
CA ILE A 212 -8.92 -9.04 -10.75
C ILE A 212 -10.09 -9.36 -11.71
N ARG A 213 -9.87 -9.30 -13.04
CA ARG A 213 -10.91 -9.48 -14.08
C ARG A 213 -11.17 -10.95 -14.42
#